data_AF-A0A4Q1FRX9-F1
#
_entry.id   AF-A0A4Q1FRX9-F1
#
_cell.length_a   1.000
_cell.length_b   1.000
_cell.length_c   1.000
_cell.angle_alpha   90.00
_cell.angle_beta   90.00
_cell.angle_gamma   90.00
#
_symmetry.space_group_name_H-M   'P 1'
#
loop_
_entity.id
_entity.type
_entity.pdbx_description
1 polymer ?
#
loop_
_entity_poly.entity_id
_entity_poly.type
_entity_poly.pdbx_seq_one_letter_code
_entity_poly.pdbx_strand_id
1 'polypeptide(L)'
;MKKYIFGLSLLAINMYSAQVNFTSISNPDSNASGNDKVMMYITNTNEATGVKGFGLPAVNAVVDLPYTGASAPVTRIEELRGMLLFVKSTGEVMVFDGLVWSKAFEIESDNISRFRLNAVSTTDGTAFLPINNTIDKPNFLADPLKLKTNVPTTGADLNRLYIRQTGLYRVNVNLNFTGPAGSFSNRLGASLYLNDVKRFQLLEDTVNFDGTNRKISLDISVYAVQGQYITLESITEVSGTTNYTVTNDSYVTVEKVL
;
A
#
# COMPACT_ATOMS: atom_id res chain seq x y z
N MET A 1 -18.66 -25.80 -59.78
CA MET A 1 -18.21 -24.42 -59.45
C MET A 1 -19.48 -23.61 -59.18
N LYS A 2 -19.78 -22.92 -58.07
CA LYS A 2 -19.08 -22.47 -56.85
C LYS A 2 -20.10 -22.51 -55.68
N LYS A 3 -19.62 -22.74 -54.46
CA LYS A 3 -20.34 -22.65 -53.17
C LYS A 3 -20.22 -21.22 -52.60
N TYR A 4 -21.25 -20.63 -51.99
CA TYR A 4 -21.17 -19.58 -50.94
C TYR A 4 -22.53 -19.58 -50.18
N ILE A 5 -22.67 -20.27 -49.04
CA ILE A 5 -22.40 -19.87 -47.64
C ILE A 5 -23.32 -18.74 -47.16
N PHE A 6 -24.33 -19.13 -46.38
CA PHE A 6 -25.14 -18.28 -45.51
C PHE A 6 -24.28 -17.76 -44.35
N GLY A 7 -24.21 -16.45 -44.18
CA GLY A 7 -23.58 -15.80 -43.02
C GLY A 7 -24.52 -15.83 -41.82
N LEU A 8 -24.35 -16.82 -40.94
CA LEU A 8 -24.94 -16.84 -39.60
C LEU A 8 -24.21 -15.77 -38.75
N SER A 9 -24.90 -14.69 -38.39
CA SER A 9 -24.40 -13.74 -37.40
C SER A 9 -24.50 -14.37 -36.01
N LEU A 10 -23.42 -15.02 -35.56
CA LEU A 10 -23.24 -15.37 -34.15
C LEU A 10 -22.94 -14.07 -33.38
N LEU A 11 -23.96 -13.50 -32.74
CA LEU A 11 -23.73 -12.58 -31.61
C LEU A 11 -23.15 -13.41 -30.46
N ALA A 12 -21.83 -13.55 -30.45
CA ALA A 12 -21.10 -13.99 -29.27
C ALA A 12 -21.20 -12.88 -28.22
N ILE A 13 -22.21 -12.98 -27.37
CA ILE A 13 -22.25 -12.27 -26.09
C ILE A 13 -21.02 -12.74 -25.32
N ASN A 14 -20.00 -11.89 -25.22
CA ASN A 14 -18.88 -12.08 -24.29
C ASN A 14 -19.44 -12.00 -22.86
N MET A 15 -20.05 -13.09 -22.39
CA MET A 15 -20.22 -13.32 -20.98
C MET A 15 -18.82 -13.62 -20.43
N TYR A 16 -18.16 -12.60 -19.90
CA TYR A 16 -17.01 -12.78 -19.03
C TYR A 16 -17.49 -13.48 -17.75
N SER A 17 -17.51 -14.81 -17.77
CA SER A 17 -17.58 -15.64 -16.58
C SER A 17 -16.22 -15.58 -15.89
N ALA A 18 -16.06 -14.63 -14.97
CA ALA A 18 -14.99 -14.69 -13.98
C ALA A 18 -15.33 -15.83 -13.01
N GLN A 19 -14.88 -17.05 -13.33
CA GLN A 19 -14.96 -18.18 -12.42
C GLN A 19 -13.70 -18.15 -11.53
N VAL A 20 -13.87 -17.84 -10.26
CA VAL A 20 -12.82 -18.03 -9.25
C VAL A 20 -12.83 -19.52 -8.88
N ASN A 21 -11.81 -20.25 -9.29
CA ASN A 21 -11.70 -21.68 -9.06
C ASN A 21 -10.74 -21.93 -7.88
N PHE A 22 -11.28 -22.16 -6.69
CA PHE A 22 -10.49 -22.57 -5.53
C PHE A 22 -10.34 -24.08 -5.50
N THR A 23 -9.41 -24.67 -6.26
CA THR A 23 -8.79 -25.96 -5.89
C THR A 23 -7.61 -26.29 -6.80
N SER A 24 -6.40 -26.32 -6.21
CA SER A 24 -5.48 -27.46 -6.36
C SER A 24 -4.38 -27.34 -5.30
N ILE A 25 -4.70 -27.62 -4.04
CA ILE A 25 -3.69 -27.76 -2.98
C ILE A 25 -3.19 -29.21 -3.01
N SER A 26 -1.91 -29.41 -3.31
CA SER A 26 -1.22 -30.71 -3.11
C SER A 26 -0.56 -30.85 -1.73
N ASN A 27 -0.97 -29.97 -0.78
CA ASN A 27 -0.66 -29.87 0.66
C ASN A 27 0.83 -29.66 1.02
N PRO A 28 1.13 -28.76 1.96
CA PRO A 28 1.43 -29.27 3.32
C PRO A 28 0.87 -28.36 4.42
N ASP A 29 0.26 -28.98 5.45
CA ASP A 29 -0.29 -28.41 6.68
C ASP A 29 -1.69 -27.75 6.64
N SER A 30 -2.50 -27.97 5.59
CA SER A 30 -3.87 -27.43 5.54
C SER A 30 -4.91 -28.36 6.19
N ASN A 31 -5.53 -27.89 7.29
CA ASN A 31 -6.84 -28.36 7.75
C ASN A 31 -7.99 -27.87 6.82
N ALA A 32 -7.73 -27.62 5.53
CA ALA A 32 -8.74 -27.17 4.59
C ALA A 32 -9.30 -28.37 3.82
N SER A 33 -10.60 -28.65 3.99
CA SER A 33 -11.31 -29.71 3.28
C SER A 33 -11.91 -29.16 1.99
N GLY A 34 -12.02 -29.99 0.93
CA GLY A 34 -12.79 -29.63 -0.28
C GLY A 34 -14.27 -29.35 -0.02
N ASN A 35 -14.76 -29.59 1.21
CA ASN A 35 -16.10 -29.24 1.68
C ASN A 35 -16.18 -27.86 2.34
N ASP A 36 -15.06 -27.16 2.55
CA ASP A 36 -15.05 -25.86 3.21
C ASP A 36 -15.67 -24.81 2.27
N LYS A 37 -16.82 -24.27 2.68
CA LYS A 37 -17.58 -23.29 1.88
C LYS A 37 -17.21 -21.88 2.33
N VAL A 38 -16.34 -21.21 1.58
CA VAL A 38 -16.09 -19.78 1.79
C VAL A 38 -17.24 -18.97 1.19
N MET A 39 -18.04 -18.32 2.04
CA MET A 39 -19.08 -17.39 1.59
C MET A 39 -18.44 -16.02 1.32
N MET A 40 -18.24 -15.68 0.04
CA MET A 40 -17.83 -14.34 -0.41
C MET A 40 -19.00 -13.66 -1.12
N TYR A 41 -19.26 -12.40 -0.82
CA TYR A 41 -20.20 -11.59 -1.61
C TYR A 41 -19.44 -10.59 -2.47
N ILE A 42 -19.88 -10.42 -3.71
CA ILE A 42 -19.38 -9.41 -4.63
C ILE A 42 -20.29 -8.19 -4.46
N THR A 43 -19.72 -7.05 -4.09
CA THR A 43 -20.49 -5.79 -4.05
C THR A 43 -20.35 -5.04 -5.36
N ASN A 44 -21.48 -4.68 -5.96
CA ASN A 44 -21.54 -3.80 -7.13
C ASN A 44 -21.68 -2.32 -6.74
N THR A 45 -21.57 -1.99 -5.45
CA THR A 45 -21.98 -0.67 -4.93
C THR A 45 -20.96 0.44 -5.17
N ASN A 46 -19.83 0.17 -5.85
CA ASN A 46 -18.82 1.16 -6.21
C ASN A 46 -18.43 1.05 -7.72
N GLU A 47 -19.43 1.15 -8.61
CA GLU A 47 -19.24 1.02 -10.06
C GLU A 47 -18.88 2.34 -10.78
N ALA A 48 -17.93 3.13 -10.23
CA ALA A 48 -17.30 4.20 -11.02
C ALA A 48 -16.00 3.74 -11.71
N THR A 49 -15.38 2.65 -11.27
CA THR A 49 -14.02 2.25 -11.69
C THR A 49 -13.91 0.86 -12.32
N GLY A 50 -15.02 0.13 -12.47
CA GLY A 50 -15.02 -1.20 -13.09
C GLY A 50 -14.32 -2.31 -12.29
N VAL A 51 -13.95 -2.05 -11.03
CA VAL A 51 -13.30 -3.03 -10.16
C VAL A 51 -14.36 -3.75 -9.32
N LYS A 52 -14.55 -5.06 -9.56
CA LYS A 52 -15.37 -5.92 -8.70
C LYS A 52 -14.61 -6.20 -7.40
N GLY A 53 -15.09 -5.66 -6.29
CA GLY A 53 -14.53 -5.89 -4.97
C GLY A 53 -15.08 -7.16 -4.33
N PHE A 54 -14.21 -7.87 -3.61
CA PHE A 54 -14.65 -8.93 -2.70
C PHE A 54 -14.98 -8.32 -1.34
N GLY A 55 -16.23 -8.49 -0.89
CA GLY A 55 -16.67 -8.08 0.43
C GLY A 55 -16.59 -9.24 1.41
N LEU A 56 -15.98 -9.00 2.58
CA LEU A 56 -16.06 -9.90 3.71
C LEU A 56 -17.20 -9.43 4.65
N PRO A 57 -18.04 -10.34 5.16
CA PRO A 57 -19.03 -9.93 6.14
C PRO A 57 -18.30 -9.52 7.43
N ALA A 58 -18.83 -8.53 8.13
CA ALA A 58 -18.13 -7.91 9.24
C ALA A 58 -18.98 -7.84 10.50
N VAL A 59 -18.34 -8.09 11.64
CA VAL A 59 -18.87 -7.86 12.99
C VAL A 59 -18.11 -6.72 13.65
N ASN A 60 -18.69 -6.09 14.68
CA ASN A 60 -18.03 -4.93 15.29
C ASN A 60 -16.89 -5.36 16.24
N ALA A 61 -17.09 -6.38 17.07
CA ALA A 61 -16.09 -6.89 18.01
C ALA A 61 -16.01 -8.43 18.03
N VAL A 62 -14.96 -8.98 18.68
CA VAL A 62 -14.76 -10.44 18.80
C VAL A 62 -15.95 -11.13 19.48
N VAL A 63 -16.57 -10.47 20.45
CA VAL A 63 -17.75 -10.97 21.17
C VAL A 63 -19.01 -11.05 20.30
N ASP A 64 -19.02 -10.37 19.17
CA ASP A 64 -20.13 -10.38 18.21
C ASP A 64 -19.99 -11.52 17.19
N LEU A 65 -18.88 -12.27 17.21
CA LEU A 65 -18.72 -13.45 16.37
C LEU A 65 -19.78 -14.49 16.75
N PRO A 66 -20.51 -15.05 15.77
CA PRO A 66 -21.52 -16.06 16.04
C PRO A 66 -20.85 -17.32 16.60
N TYR A 67 -21.57 -18.13 17.35
CA TYR A 67 -21.03 -19.38 17.91
C TYR A 67 -19.81 -19.18 18.82
N THR A 68 -19.78 -18.07 19.58
CA THR A 68 -18.78 -17.81 20.63
C THR A 68 -19.40 -17.76 22.03
N GLY A 69 -18.56 -17.86 23.06
CA GLY A 69 -18.99 -17.79 24.46
C GLY A 69 -20.02 -18.85 24.83
N ALA A 70 -21.14 -18.42 25.42
CA ALA A 70 -22.25 -19.31 25.80
C ALA A 70 -22.95 -19.99 24.61
N SER A 71 -22.74 -19.48 23.39
CA SER A 71 -23.31 -20.03 22.15
C SER A 71 -22.31 -20.92 21.40
N ALA A 72 -21.15 -21.22 21.99
CA ALA A 72 -20.15 -22.08 21.38
C ALA A 72 -20.73 -23.50 21.14
N PRO A 73 -20.49 -24.08 19.96
CA PRO A 73 -21.08 -25.36 19.62
C PRO A 73 -20.35 -26.48 20.35
N VAL A 74 -21.11 -27.44 20.85
CA VAL A 74 -20.57 -28.62 21.56
C VAL A 74 -20.07 -29.67 20.56
N THR A 75 -20.63 -29.66 19.35
CA THR A 75 -20.25 -30.52 18.23
C THR A 75 -19.90 -29.66 17.03
N ARG A 76 -18.93 -30.12 16.24
CA ARG A 76 -18.43 -29.36 15.09
C ARG A 76 -19.54 -29.11 14.06
N ILE A 77 -19.70 -27.87 13.62
CA ILE A 77 -20.60 -27.46 12.55
C ILE A 77 -19.81 -27.46 11.24
N GLU A 78 -19.87 -28.56 10.49
CA GLU A 78 -19.08 -28.75 9.27
C GLU A 78 -19.52 -27.79 8.14
N GLU A 79 -20.79 -27.40 8.09
CA GLU A 79 -21.34 -26.54 7.03
C GLU A 79 -20.80 -25.11 7.05
N LEU A 80 -20.29 -24.66 8.20
CA LEU A 80 -19.76 -23.31 8.41
C LEU A 80 -18.24 -23.27 8.50
N ARG A 81 -17.58 -24.41 8.34
CA ARG A 81 -16.12 -24.49 8.36
C ARG A 81 -15.53 -23.73 7.17
N GLY A 82 -14.49 -22.94 7.45
CA GLY A 82 -13.86 -22.05 6.48
C GLY A 82 -14.59 -20.71 6.28
N MET A 83 -15.66 -20.44 7.03
CA MET A 83 -16.33 -19.14 7.00
C MET A 83 -15.38 -18.05 7.51
N LEU A 84 -15.31 -16.94 6.75
CA LEU A 84 -14.49 -15.78 7.08
C LEU A 84 -15.37 -14.62 7.56
N LEU A 85 -14.99 -14.00 8.67
CA LEU A 85 -15.61 -12.77 9.17
C LEU A 85 -14.55 -11.74 9.54
N PHE A 86 -14.78 -10.48 9.16
CA PHE A 86 -13.93 -9.37 9.57
C PHE A 86 -14.41 -8.78 10.91
N VAL A 87 -13.49 -8.65 11.87
CA VAL A 87 -13.74 -8.05 13.18
C VAL A 87 -13.21 -6.62 13.15
N LYS A 88 -14.12 -5.64 13.07
CA LYS A 88 -13.74 -4.23 12.90
C LYS A 88 -12.87 -3.70 14.03
N SER A 89 -13.14 -4.11 15.27
CA SER A 89 -12.41 -3.60 16.45
C SER A 89 -10.95 -4.03 16.50
N THR A 90 -10.60 -5.17 15.91
CA THR A 90 -9.22 -5.70 15.92
C THR A 90 -8.54 -5.57 14.57
N GLY A 91 -9.29 -5.32 13.49
CA GLY A 91 -8.73 -5.36 12.14
C GLY A 91 -8.42 -6.79 11.68
N GLU A 92 -8.88 -7.80 12.40
CA GLU A 92 -8.59 -9.21 12.07
C GLU A 92 -9.70 -9.81 11.21
N VAL A 93 -9.32 -10.62 10.24
CA VAL A 93 -10.21 -11.59 9.61
C VAL A 93 -10.05 -12.91 10.35
N MET A 94 -11.17 -13.41 10.84
CA MET A 94 -11.28 -14.64 11.59
C MET A 94 -11.81 -15.74 10.67
N VAL A 95 -11.33 -16.97 10.85
CA VAL A 95 -11.84 -18.19 10.21
C VAL A 95 -12.47 -19.10 11.25
N PHE A 96 -13.64 -19.64 10.93
CA PHE A 96 -14.32 -20.63 11.75
C PHE A 96 -13.89 -22.04 11.36
N ASP A 97 -13.40 -22.83 12.32
CA ASP A 97 -12.98 -24.23 12.08
C ASP A 97 -14.13 -25.25 12.30
N GLY A 98 -15.34 -24.75 12.58
CA GLY A 98 -16.52 -25.53 12.94
C GLY A 98 -16.76 -25.64 14.45
N LEU A 99 -15.81 -25.23 15.30
CA LEU A 99 -15.93 -25.18 16.75
C LEU A 99 -15.59 -23.81 17.33
N VAL A 100 -14.50 -23.21 16.86
CA VAL A 100 -13.96 -21.96 17.36
C VAL A 100 -13.54 -21.04 16.23
N TRP A 101 -13.54 -19.74 16.52
CA TRP A 101 -12.94 -18.74 15.66
C TRP A 101 -11.46 -18.63 15.95
N SER A 102 -10.66 -18.65 14.89
CA SER A 102 -9.22 -18.42 14.94
C SER A 102 -8.83 -17.32 13.97
N LYS A 103 -7.73 -16.63 14.25
CA LYS A 103 -7.21 -15.58 13.38
C LYS A 103 -6.73 -16.19 12.07
N ALA A 104 -7.24 -15.69 10.94
CA ALA A 104 -6.79 -16.08 9.60
C ALA A 104 -5.70 -15.12 9.10
N PHE A 105 -6.01 -13.83 9.05
CA PHE A 105 -5.09 -12.76 8.65
C PHE A 105 -5.58 -11.40 9.16
N GLU A 106 -4.71 -10.39 9.13
CA GLU A 106 -5.07 -9.01 9.51
C GLU A 106 -5.30 -8.15 8.29
N ILE A 107 -6.34 -7.34 8.35
CA ILE A 107 -6.49 -6.14 7.53
C ILE A 107 -6.01 -5.01 8.43
N GLU A 108 -4.71 -4.72 8.37
CA GLU A 108 -4.13 -3.61 9.13
C GLU A 108 -4.95 -2.33 8.88
N SER A 109 -5.48 -1.77 9.96
CA SER A 109 -6.38 -0.61 9.97
C SER A 109 -5.64 0.71 10.18
N ASP A 110 -4.30 0.68 10.21
CA ASP A 110 -3.51 1.89 10.35
C ASP A 110 -3.59 2.70 9.05
N ASN A 111 -3.76 4.01 9.17
CA ASN A 111 -3.79 4.92 8.05
C ASN A 111 -2.39 5.47 7.71
N ILE A 112 -1.33 4.97 8.36
CA ILE A 112 0.04 5.46 8.24
C ILE A 112 0.99 4.38 7.73
N SER A 113 1.71 4.67 6.65
CA SER A 113 2.82 3.86 6.13
C SER A 113 4.13 4.63 6.20
N ARG A 114 5.25 3.96 6.50
CA ARG A 114 6.59 4.56 6.51
C ARG A 114 7.59 3.73 5.71
N PHE A 115 8.38 4.38 4.87
CA PHE A 115 9.39 3.75 4.01
C PHE A 115 10.74 4.42 4.20
N ARG A 116 11.81 3.63 4.24
CA ARG A 116 13.18 4.19 4.16
C ARG A 116 13.44 4.77 2.78
N LEU A 117 14.38 5.70 2.70
CA LEU A 117 14.95 6.15 1.44
C LEU A 117 16.33 5.50 1.27
N ASN A 118 16.65 5.12 0.04
CA ASN A 118 18.00 4.68 -0.29
C ASN A 118 18.97 5.85 -0.23
N ALA A 119 20.21 5.57 0.16
CA ALA A 119 21.26 6.57 0.10
C ALA A 119 21.50 7.00 -1.36
N VAL A 120 21.63 8.31 -1.58
CA VAL A 120 21.89 8.89 -2.90
C VAL A 120 22.81 10.10 -2.77
N SER A 121 23.80 10.19 -3.65
CA SER A 121 24.71 11.32 -3.73
C SER A 121 24.43 12.14 -4.98
N THR A 122 24.65 13.45 -4.91
CA THR A 122 24.53 14.35 -6.06
C THR A 122 25.69 15.34 -6.07
N THR A 123 26.02 15.84 -7.25
CA THR A 123 26.94 16.96 -7.49
C THR A 123 26.24 18.16 -8.15
N ASP A 124 24.94 18.05 -8.42
CA ASP A 124 24.15 19.04 -9.16
C ASP A 124 23.13 19.76 -8.26
N GLY A 125 23.10 19.42 -6.96
CA GLY A 125 22.22 20.03 -5.96
C GLY A 125 20.81 19.46 -5.90
N THR A 126 20.45 18.62 -6.87
CA THR A 126 19.20 17.87 -6.90
C THR A 126 19.48 16.37 -6.97
N ALA A 127 18.71 15.57 -6.25
CA ALA A 127 18.81 14.12 -6.33
C ALA A 127 17.41 13.49 -6.26
N PHE A 128 17.12 12.55 -7.16
CA PHE A 128 15.95 11.71 -7.02
C PHE A 128 16.07 10.83 -5.77
N LEU A 129 15.03 10.78 -4.94
CA LEU A 129 15.03 10.09 -3.65
C LEU A 129 14.39 8.71 -3.80
N PRO A 130 15.19 7.62 -3.91
CA PRO A 130 14.65 6.32 -4.21
C PRO A 130 14.00 5.71 -2.96
N ILE A 131 12.69 5.46 -3.02
CA ILE A 131 11.93 4.94 -1.89
C ILE A 131 12.16 3.43 -1.77
N ASN A 132 12.79 3.01 -0.68
CA ASN A 132 13.12 1.61 -0.38
C ASN A 132 11.85 0.75 -0.26
N ASN A 133 12.00 -0.55 -0.52
CA ASN A 133 10.93 -1.54 -0.38
C ASN A 133 10.72 -2.02 1.07
N THR A 134 11.64 -1.68 1.98
CA THR A 134 11.55 -1.99 3.41
C THR A 134 10.75 -0.94 4.17
N ILE A 135 9.77 -1.42 4.93
CA ILE A 135 8.95 -0.61 5.83
C ILE A 135 9.76 -0.31 7.07
N ASP A 136 9.87 0.96 7.43
CA ASP A 136 10.71 1.43 8.54
C ASP A 136 9.90 1.57 9.83
N LYS A 137 9.27 0.48 10.30
CA LYS A 137 8.62 0.50 11.61
C LYS A 137 8.62 -0.90 12.25
N PRO A 138 9.19 -1.05 13.46
CA PRO A 138 9.41 -2.36 14.09
C PRO A 138 8.12 -3.13 14.45
N ASN A 139 6.94 -2.53 14.31
CA ASN A 139 5.64 -3.10 14.68
C ASN A 139 4.64 -3.21 13.52
N PHE A 140 5.08 -3.00 12.27
CA PHE A 140 4.21 -3.05 11.09
C PHE A 140 4.63 -4.25 10.27
N LEU A 141 3.80 -5.29 10.28
CA LEU A 141 4.06 -6.52 9.53
C LEU A 141 3.78 -6.30 8.04
N ALA A 142 3.02 -5.26 7.67
CA ALA A 142 2.79 -4.84 6.30
C ALA A 142 2.68 -3.31 6.13
N ASP A 143 2.59 -2.86 4.88
CA ASP A 143 2.32 -1.47 4.49
C ASP A 143 0.81 -1.31 4.49
N PRO A 144 0.21 -0.67 5.51
CA PRO A 144 -1.24 -0.74 5.72
C PRO A 144 -2.01 0.01 4.62
N LEU A 145 -1.43 1.08 4.07
CA LEU A 145 -1.95 1.78 2.89
C LEU A 145 -1.68 1.05 1.57
N LYS A 146 -0.84 0.00 1.59
CA LYS A 146 -0.46 -0.83 0.44
C LYS A 146 0.10 -0.02 -0.73
N LEU A 147 0.79 1.09 -0.44
CA LEU A 147 1.34 2.02 -1.42
C LEU A 147 2.41 1.38 -2.33
N LYS A 148 3.13 0.34 -1.87
CA LYS A 148 4.15 -0.36 -2.67
C LYS A 148 3.64 -1.56 -3.46
N THR A 149 2.34 -1.89 -3.41
CA THR A 149 1.85 -3.21 -3.87
C THR A 149 1.70 -3.38 -5.39
N ASN A 150 2.17 -2.44 -6.23
CA ASN A 150 2.20 -2.62 -7.68
C ASN A 150 3.58 -3.15 -8.08
N VAL A 151 3.71 -4.48 -8.14
CA VAL A 151 4.88 -5.18 -8.66
C VAL A 151 5.20 -4.67 -10.08
N PRO A 152 6.39 -4.09 -10.29
CA PRO A 152 7.48 -4.88 -10.89
C PRO A 152 8.71 -4.96 -9.96
N THR A 153 9.33 -6.13 -9.94
CA THR A 153 10.57 -6.45 -9.21
C THR A 153 11.85 -5.93 -9.88
N THR A 154 11.72 -5.14 -10.95
CA THR A 154 12.84 -4.55 -11.71
C THR A 154 12.45 -3.20 -12.34
N GLY A 155 13.39 -2.25 -12.38
CA GLY A 155 13.24 -0.98 -13.12
C GLY A 155 12.82 0.26 -12.30
N ALA A 156 12.45 1.34 -13.01
CA ALA A 156 12.14 2.67 -12.47
C ALA A 156 10.93 2.72 -11.50
N ASP A 157 10.08 1.71 -11.52
CA ASP A 157 8.86 1.63 -10.70
C ASP A 157 9.11 1.28 -9.23
N LEU A 158 10.31 0.79 -8.89
CA LEU A 158 10.68 0.46 -7.51
C LEU A 158 10.77 1.66 -6.59
N ASN A 159 10.83 2.89 -7.12
CA ASN A 159 11.07 4.09 -6.33
C ASN A 159 9.83 4.97 -6.13
N ARG A 160 8.66 4.46 -6.54
CA ARG A 160 7.38 5.17 -6.51
C ARG A 160 6.51 4.68 -5.36
N LEU A 161 5.58 5.51 -4.89
CA LEU A 161 4.50 5.12 -3.96
C LEU A 161 3.15 5.27 -4.66
N TYR A 162 2.49 4.16 -4.96
CA TYR A 162 1.23 4.13 -5.69
C TYR A 162 0.03 4.31 -4.77
N ILE A 163 -0.78 5.32 -5.06
CA ILE A 163 -2.00 5.64 -4.33
C ILE A 163 -3.05 4.56 -4.60
N ARG A 164 -3.48 3.87 -3.55
CA ARG A 164 -4.47 2.79 -3.64
C ARG A 164 -5.89 3.22 -3.38
N GLN A 165 -6.06 4.31 -2.65
CA GLN A 165 -7.34 4.86 -2.28
C GLN A 165 -7.32 6.34 -2.62
N THR A 166 -8.35 6.83 -3.29
CA THR A 166 -8.48 8.27 -3.46
C THR A 166 -8.65 8.92 -2.08
N GLY A 167 -7.95 10.02 -1.83
CA GLY A 167 -8.00 10.66 -0.52
C GLY A 167 -7.04 11.83 -0.35
N LEU A 168 -7.13 12.45 0.83
CA LEU A 168 -6.15 13.44 1.28
C LEU A 168 -5.05 12.73 2.05
N TYR A 169 -3.81 12.99 1.66
CA TYR A 169 -2.62 12.41 2.27
C TYR A 169 -1.76 13.48 2.92
N ARG A 170 -1.24 13.18 4.11
CA ARG A 170 -0.16 13.92 4.74
C ARG A 170 1.14 13.15 4.55
N VAL A 171 2.12 13.79 3.93
CA VAL A 171 3.41 13.21 3.58
C VAL A 171 4.49 13.93 4.34
N ASN A 172 5.10 13.25 5.30
CA ASN A 172 6.21 13.76 6.07
C ASN A 172 7.53 13.15 5.58
N VAL A 173 8.41 14.00 5.06
CA VAL A 173 9.71 13.62 4.49
C VAL A 173 10.81 14.03 5.47
N ASN A 174 11.55 13.07 6.02
CA ASN A 174 12.71 13.32 6.86
C ASN A 174 13.97 12.94 6.10
N LEU A 175 14.81 13.93 5.82
CA LEU A 175 16.08 13.73 5.12
C LEU A 175 17.23 14.03 6.05
N ASN A 176 18.19 13.10 6.09
CA ASN A 176 19.49 13.27 6.69
C ASN A 176 20.50 13.41 5.55
N PHE A 177 21.28 14.48 5.58
CA PHE A 177 22.31 14.78 4.59
C PHE A 177 23.69 14.73 5.24
N THR A 178 24.67 14.30 4.46
CA THR A 178 26.09 14.47 4.74
C THR A 178 26.78 15.12 3.55
N GLY A 179 27.78 15.95 3.80
CA GLY A 179 28.48 16.68 2.75
C GLY A 179 29.82 17.25 3.24
N PRO A 180 30.61 17.85 2.34
CA PRO A 180 31.83 18.58 2.70
C PRO A 180 31.56 19.66 3.76
N ALA A 181 32.59 20.08 4.51
CA ALA A 181 32.47 21.18 5.45
C ALA A 181 32.00 22.46 4.73
N GLY A 182 31.09 23.22 5.36
CA GLY A 182 30.52 24.44 4.77
C GLY A 182 29.42 24.21 3.71
N SER A 183 29.10 22.94 3.40
CA SER A 183 28.17 22.63 2.32
C SER A 183 26.76 23.11 2.61
N PHE A 184 26.30 23.11 3.86
CA PHE A 184 24.91 23.38 4.23
C PHE A 184 24.65 24.83 4.64
N SER A 185 25.34 25.75 3.97
CA SER A 185 25.19 27.21 4.11
C SER A 185 23.99 27.79 3.35
N ASN A 186 23.34 26.98 2.51
CA ASN A 186 22.21 27.35 1.67
C ASN A 186 20.98 26.48 1.98
N ARG A 187 19.79 26.97 1.63
CA ARG A 187 18.53 26.26 1.88
C ARG A 187 18.47 24.94 1.12
N LEU A 188 17.95 23.93 1.81
CA LEU A 188 17.79 22.56 1.32
C LEU A 188 16.39 22.07 1.60
N GLY A 189 15.90 21.19 0.76
CA GLY A 189 14.51 20.84 0.75
C GLY A 189 14.19 19.56 0.01
N ALA A 190 12.91 19.37 -0.21
CA ALA A 190 12.38 18.31 -1.05
C ALA A 190 11.27 18.85 -1.95
N SER A 191 11.19 18.28 -3.15
CA SER A 191 10.05 18.39 -4.03
C SER A 191 9.25 17.11 -4.00
N LEU A 192 7.91 17.25 -4.00
CA LEU A 192 6.97 16.15 -4.15
C LEU A 192 6.31 16.23 -5.52
N TYR A 193 6.35 15.11 -6.22
CA TYR A 193 5.76 14.95 -7.54
C TYR A 193 4.62 13.94 -7.45
N LEU A 194 3.57 14.17 -8.25
CA LEU A 194 2.45 13.26 -8.42
C LEU A 194 2.31 12.96 -9.91
N ASN A 195 2.50 11.71 -10.30
CA ASN A 195 2.63 11.29 -11.70
C ASN A 195 3.68 12.10 -12.47
N ASP A 196 4.87 12.26 -11.88
CA ASP A 196 6.00 13.04 -12.43
C ASP A 196 5.70 14.54 -12.65
N VAL A 197 4.57 15.06 -12.17
CA VAL A 197 4.25 16.49 -12.15
C VAL A 197 4.54 17.06 -10.78
N LYS A 198 5.42 18.07 -10.70
CA LYS A 198 5.77 18.76 -9.45
C LYS A 198 4.51 19.36 -8.83
N ARG A 199 4.24 19.03 -7.57
CA ARG A 199 3.10 19.57 -6.81
C ARG A 199 3.55 20.53 -5.74
N PHE A 200 4.61 20.15 -5.03
CA PHE A 200 5.13 20.93 -3.91
C PHE A 200 6.64 20.96 -3.97
N GLN A 201 7.18 22.05 -3.44
CA GLN A 201 8.59 22.28 -3.25
C GLN A 201 8.72 23.06 -1.95
N LEU A 202 9.34 22.45 -0.94
CA LEU A 202 9.56 23.05 0.36
C LEU A 202 11.06 23.08 0.64
N LEU A 203 11.53 24.21 1.13
CA LEU A 203 12.92 24.46 1.51
C LEU A 203 12.96 24.82 2.98
N GLU A 204 13.74 24.08 3.76
CA GLU A 204 14.06 24.43 5.15
C GLU A 204 15.08 25.57 5.19
N ASP A 205 15.03 26.37 6.25
CA ASP A 205 15.97 27.45 6.45
C ASP A 205 17.35 26.92 6.86
N THR A 206 18.38 27.74 6.68
CA THR A 206 19.75 27.43 7.05
C THR A 206 19.93 27.58 8.56
N VAL A 207 20.42 26.54 9.25
CA VAL A 207 20.68 26.61 10.70
C VAL A 207 22.10 26.17 11.06
N ASN A 208 22.91 25.66 10.12
CA ASN A 208 24.23 25.11 10.45
C ASN A 208 25.27 25.34 9.33
N PHE A 209 25.87 26.53 9.33
CA PHE A 209 26.77 27.02 8.28
C PHE A 209 28.05 26.16 8.11
N ASP A 210 28.58 25.57 9.19
CA ASP A 210 29.83 24.80 9.16
C ASP A 210 29.64 23.27 9.21
N GLY A 211 28.40 22.80 9.19
CA GLY A 211 28.08 21.39 9.41
C GLY A 211 28.42 20.50 8.21
N THR A 212 29.01 19.33 8.47
CA THR A 212 29.11 18.22 7.51
C THR A 212 27.85 17.35 7.49
N ASN A 213 26.91 17.58 8.41
CA ASN A 213 25.64 16.85 8.52
C ASN A 213 24.47 17.84 8.65
N ARG A 214 23.34 17.53 8.01
CA ARG A 214 22.09 18.30 8.10
C ARG A 214 20.89 17.37 8.20
N LYS A 215 19.88 17.76 8.98
CA LYS A 215 18.59 17.08 9.02
C LYS A 215 17.49 18.06 8.66
N ILE A 216 16.54 17.64 7.85
CA ILE A 216 15.33 18.42 7.55
C ILE A 216 14.11 17.51 7.68
N SER A 217 13.00 18.10 8.12
CA SER A 217 11.69 17.44 8.17
C SER A 217 10.69 18.34 7.47
N LEU A 218 10.02 17.81 6.46
CA LEU A 218 9.07 18.55 5.63
C LEU A 218 7.72 17.87 5.69
N ASP A 219 6.65 18.67 5.81
CA ASP A 219 5.29 18.18 5.91
C ASP A 219 4.45 18.73 4.75
N ILE A 220 3.88 17.83 3.95
CA ILE A 220 3.17 18.15 2.71
C ILE A 220 1.79 17.49 2.75
N SER A 221 0.75 18.28 2.58
CA SER A 221 -0.61 17.76 2.35
C SER A 221 -0.91 17.70 0.86
N VAL A 222 -1.28 16.54 0.34
CA VAL A 222 -1.57 16.33 -1.08
C VAL A 222 -2.83 15.48 -1.24
N TYR A 223 -3.77 15.96 -2.06
CA TYR A 223 -4.88 15.14 -2.52
C TYR A 223 -4.43 14.28 -3.69
N ALA A 224 -4.69 12.98 -3.62
CA ALA A 224 -4.31 12.05 -4.67
C ALA A 224 -5.41 11.05 -4.99
N VAL A 225 -5.48 10.68 -6.26
CA VAL A 225 -6.48 9.76 -6.81
C VAL A 225 -5.87 8.37 -6.94
N GLN A 226 -6.69 7.34 -6.72
CA GLN A 226 -6.31 5.95 -6.93
C GLN A 226 -5.62 5.76 -8.30
N GLY A 227 -4.47 5.07 -8.29
CA GLY A 227 -3.65 4.80 -9.47
C GLY A 227 -2.56 5.84 -9.73
N GLN A 228 -2.63 7.02 -9.10
CA GLN A 228 -1.51 7.98 -9.15
C GLN A 228 -0.33 7.49 -8.32
N TYR A 229 0.85 8.05 -8.53
CA TYR A 229 2.02 7.75 -7.72
C TYR A 229 2.79 8.99 -7.27
N ILE A 230 3.39 8.89 -6.09
CA ILE A 230 4.27 9.89 -5.51
C ILE A 230 5.73 9.53 -5.82
N THR A 231 6.50 10.54 -6.23
CA THR A 231 7.96 10.54 -6.29
C THR A 231 8.52 11.75 -5.54
N LEU A 232 9.77 11.64 -5.10
CA LEU A 232 10.43 12.63 -4.27
C LEU A 232 11.80 12.98 -4.85
N GLU A 233 12.18 14.24 -4.73
CA GLU A 233 13.54 14.70 -5.06
C GLU A 233 14.04 15.62 -3.94
N SER A 234 15.31 15.50 -3.57
CA SER A 234 15.98 16.54 -2.79
C SER A 234 16.33 17.69 -3.72
N ILE A 235 16.23 18.89 -3.17
CA ILE A 235 16.50 20.13 -3.91
C ILE A 235 17.29 21.08 -3.02
N THR A 236 18.08 21.92 -3.66
CA THR A 236 18.71 23.08 -3.03
C THR A 236 18.19 24.36 -3.69
N GLU A 237 18.33 25.49 -3.01
CA GLU A 237 18.06 26.78 -3.63
C GLU A 237 19.04 27.08 -4.79
N VAL A 238 18.70 28.05 -5.63
CA VAL A 238 19.57 28.46 -6.74
C VAL A 238 20.93 28.92 -6.19
N SER A 239 22.02 28.43 -6.77
CA SER A 239 23.39 28.64 -6.27
C SER A 239 23.66 28.03 -4.89
N GLY A 240 22.80 27.10 -4.47
CA GLY A 240 22.88 26.38 -3.20
C GLY A 240 23.89 25.22 -3.17
N THR A 241 23.72 24.33 -2.20
CA THR A 241 24.58 23.16 -2.01
C THR A 241 24.44 22.18 -3.17
N THR A 242 25.48 22.03 -3.99
CA THR A 242 25.42 21.10 -5.12
C THR A 242 25.90 19.69 -4.79
N ASN A 243 26.86 19.57 -3.86
CA ASN A 243 27.45 18.29 -3.46
C ASN A 243 27.00 17.85 -2.07
N TYR A 244 26.21 16.77 -2.01
CA TYR A 244 25.80 16.14 -0.77
C TYR A 244 25.35 14.70 -0.99
N THR A 245 25.19 13.96 0.10
CA THR A 245 24.63 12.62 0.14
C THR A 245 23.46 12.57 1.10
N VAL A 246 22.30 12.11 0.64
CA VAL A 246 21.18 11.72 1.50
C VAL A 246 21.48 10.34 2.06
N THR A 247 21.41 10.17 3.38
CA THR A 247 21.74 8.90 4.04
C THR A 247 20.53 7.98 4.15
N ASN A 248 20.81 6.70 4.41
CA ASN A 248 19.82 5.63 4.61
C ASN A 248 18.99 5.75 5.90
N ASP A 249 19.32 6.68 6.80
CA ASP A 249 18.50 7.04 7.97
C ASP A 249 17.32 7.96 7.59
N SER A 250 17.24 8.36 6.31
CA SER A 250 16.15 9.16 5.78
C SER A 250 14.91 8.30 5.50
N TYR A 251 13.73 8.87 5.70
CA TYR A 251 12.47 8.15 5.53
C TYR A 251 11.33 9.08 5.10
N VAL A 252 10.32 8.48 4.47
CA VAL A 252 9.04 9.13 4.17
C VAL A 252 7.93 8.43 4.94
N THR A 253 7.10 9.21 5.61
CA THR A 253 5.87 8.74 6.26
C THR A 253 4.68 9.30 5.48
N VAL A 254 3.72 8.44 5.15
CA VAL A 254 2.49 8.78 4.43
C VAL A 254 1.32 8.39 5.31
N GLU A 255 0.49 9.37 5.64
CA GLU A 255 -0.75 9.19 6.40
C GLU A 255 -1.94 9.53 5.50
N LYS A 256 -2.95 8.67 5.44
CA LYS A 256 -4.24 9.00 4.82
C LYS A 256 -5.13 9.68 5.86
N VAL A 257 -5.49 10.94 5.60
CA VAL A 257 -6.28 11.78 6.53
C VAL A 257 -7.79 11.61 6.26
N LEU A 258 -8.19 11.53 4.99
CA LEU A 258 -9.59 11.40 4.53
C LEU A 258 -9.64 10.44 3.33
#